data_AF-A0A0M3RDX3-F1
#
_entry.id   AF-A0A0M3RDX3-F1
#
_cell.length_a   1.000
_cell.length_b   1.000
_cell.length_c   1.000
_cell.angle_alpha   90.00
_cell.angle_beta   90.00
_cell.angle_gamma   90.00
#
_symmetry.space_group_name_H-M   'P 1'
#
loop_
_entity.id
_entity.type
_entity.pdbx_description
1 polymer ?
#
loop_
_entity_poly.entity_id
_entity_poly.type
_entity_poly.pdbx_seq_one_letter_code
_entity_poly.pdbx_strand_id
1 'polypeptide(L)'
;MGWNWAAFFAGMFWLGYRKMYKIVLIILGAFLAFDIISLIINNPILDEMNYSIGIVTSVVLGMSGNYYYYKNAQDKIKNVKTLLPHNPTGQEDVLRKQGGSSWGGVFIVLGLFVVYLSINVAMAFVFDSTAQDSISKDKPEAAVATNNTDTSDKDNTDDTTEGTDTETDITDTDTTTSNSADDETSLATEQDLLQSYMKENGLTVQAIDFQYDMANQLNQEFAIIGNASLSDYYNYGFSELEKEFFAVKIYPIEDSTSIKDVWTLYFSRTDFAELFNTLKVKGETLLVGTGFIPSELYEDSQGNLAVASQASWEE
;
A
#
# COMPACT_ATOMS: atom_id res chain seq x y z
N MET A 1 -9.68 -0.76 -10.29
CA MET A 1 -8.62 -1.33 -9.44
C MET A 1 -7.67 -0.20 -9.07
N GLY A 2 -7.69 0.26 -7.82
CA GLY A 2 -6.81 1.33 -7.34
C GLY A 2 -5.48 0.80 -6.79
N TRP A 3 -4.46 1.67 -6.75
CA TRP A 3 -3.15 1.39 -6.18
C TRP A 3 -3.20 1.06 -4.69
N ASN A 4 -2.38 0.11 -4.24
CA ASN A 4 -2.25 -0.31 -2.85
C ASN A 4 -0.89 0.09 -2.27
N TRP A 5 -0.85 1.25 -1.61
CA TRP A 5 0.35 1.77 -0.98
C TRP A 5 0.96 0.85 0.08
N ALA A 6 0.11 0.20 0.89
CA ALA A 6 0.58 -0.67 1.95
C ALA A 6 1.25 -1.94 1.39
N ALA A 7 0.68 -2.54 0.34
CA ALA A 7 1.26 -3.69 -0.33
C ALA A 7 2.55 -3.34 -1.09
N PHE A 8 2.66 -2.12 -1.63
CA PHE A 8 3.88 -1.64 -2.28
C PHE A 8 5.03 -1.50 -1.29
N PHE A 9 4.83 -0.77 -0.18
CA PHE A 9 5.92 -0.50 0.78
C PHE A 9 6.21 -1.67 1.72
N ALA A 10 5.18 -2.35 2.22
CA ALA A 10 5.37 -3.47 3.16
C ALA A 10 5.43 -4.84 2.46
N GLY A 11 5.23 -4.91 1.14
CA GLY A 11 5.45 -6.10 0.32
C GLY A 11 4.74 -7.35 0.84
N MET A 12 5.49 -8.44 0.97
CA MET A 12 4.99 -9.71 1.48
C MET A 12 4.55 -9.67 2.95
N PHE A 13 5.05 -8.74 3.76
CA PHE A 13 4.62 -8.59 5.16
C PHE A 13 3.19 -8.08 5.26
N TRP A 14 2.76 -7.21 4.33
CA TRP A 14 1.36 -6.81 4.23
C TRP A 14 0.45 -8.00 3.92
N LEU A 15 0.89 -8.91 3.05
CA LEU A 15 0.16 -10.16 2.76
C LEU A 15 0.03 -11.03 4.02
N GLY A 16 1.10 -11.13 4.82
CA GLY A 16 1.10 -11.81 6.12
C GLY A 16 0.13 -11.20 7.12
N TYR A 17 0.16 -9.88 7.25
CA TYR A 17 -0.74 -9.10 8.10
C TYR A 17 -2.23 -9.35 7.73
N ARG A 18 -2.53 -9.51 6.44
CA ARG A 18 -3.88 -9.81 5.91
C ARG A 18 -4.18 -11.31 5.80
N LYS A 19 -3.32 -12.18 6.35
CA LYS A 19 -3.49 -13.64 6.38
C LYS A 19 -3.63 -14.25 4.97
N MET A 20 -2.79 -13.80 4.02
CA MET A 20 -2.74 -14.26 2.63
C MET A 20 -1.51 -15.14 2.36
N TYR A 21 -1.29 -16.15 3.21
CA TYR A 21 -0.06 -16.95 3.22
C TYR A 21 0.22 -17.74 1.93
N LYS A 22 -0.83 -18.11 1.17
CA LYS A 22 -0.64 -18.80 -0.11
C LYS A 22 0.17 -17.96 -1.11
N ILE A 23 -0.11 -16.67 -1.19
CA ILE A 23 0.60 -15.75 -2.10
C ILE A 23 2.03 -15.55 -1.63
N VAL A 24 2.23 -15.43 -0.31
CA VAL A 24 3.58 -15.36 0.29
C VAL A 24 4.42 -16.57 -0.11
N LEU A 25 3.88 -17.78 -0.01
CA LEU A 25 4.58 -19.01 -0.38
C LEU A 25 4.89 -19.06 -1.88
N ILE A 26 3.99 -18.59 -2.74
CA ILE A 26 4.23 -18.51 -4.20
C ILE A 26 5.39 -17.54 -4.49
N ILE A 27 5.40 -16.36 -3.87
CA ILE A 27 6.47 -15.37 -4.07
C ILE A 27 7.81 -15.93 -3.58
N LEU A 28 7.88 -16.46 -2.36
CA LEU A 28 9.11 -17.05 -1.82
C LEU A 28 9.60 -18.24 -2.64
N GLY A 29 8.68 -19.09 -3.10
CA GLY A 29 9.02 -20.22 -3.97
C GLY A 29 9.54 -19.77 -5.33
N ALA A 30 8.97 -18.70 -5.91
CA ALA A 30 9.44 -18.13 -7.15
C ALA A 30 10.84 -17.50 -7.01
N PHE A 31 11.10 -16.80 -5.91
CA PHE A 31 12.43 -16.26 -5.60
C PHE A 31 13.45 -17.38 -5.44
N LEU A 32 13.13 -18.39 -4.63
CA LEU A 32 14.01 -19.54 -4.43
C LEU A 32 14.31 -20.29 -5.74
N ALA A 33 13.30 -20.48 -6.59
CA ALA A 33 13.48 -21.10 -7.89
C ALA A 33 14.39 -20.25 -8.80
N PHE A 34 14.21 -18.93 -8.79
CA PHE A 34 15.06 -18.01 -9.54
C PHE A 34 16.51 -18.05 -9.04
N ASP A 35 16.73 -18.04 -7.72
CA ASP A 35 18.07 -18.16 -7.11
C ASP A 35 18.77 -19.45 -7.55
N ILE A 36 18.07 -20.59 -7.48
CA ILE A 36 18.62 -21.89 -7.93
C ILE A 36 18.99 -21.85 -9.42
N ILE A 37 18.15 -21.24 -10.26
CA ILE A 37 18.42 -21.11 -11.69
C ILE A 37 19.64 -20.21 -11.92
N SER A 38 19.75 -19.08 -11.22
CA SER A 38 20.91 -18.18 -11.33
C SER A 38 22.21 -18.91 -10.97
N LEU A 39 22.20 -19.66 -9.87
CA LEU A 39 23.34 -20.46 -9.42
C LEU A 39 23.77 -21.53 -10.44
N ILE A 40 22.83 -22.22 -11.08
CA ILE A 40 23.15 -23.27 -12.07
C ILE A 40 23.70 -22.68 -13.36
N ILE A 41 23.13 -21.55 -13.83
CA ILE A 41 23.52 -20.92 -15.09
C ILE A 41 24.84 -20.13 -14.93
N ASN A 42 25.14 -19.66 -13.71
CA ASN A 42 26.34 -18.89 -13.36
C ASN A 42 26.57 -17.72 -14.34
N ASN A 43 25.53 -16.93 -14.58
CA ASN A 43 25.57 -15.81 -15.52
C ASN A 43 25.45 -14.48 -14.76
N PRO A 44 26.44 -13.57 -14.92
CA PRO A 44 26.46 -12.30 -14.18
C PRO A 44 25.24 -11.40 -14.43
N ILE A 45 24.59 -11.51 -15.59
CA ILE A 45 23.36 -10.75 -15.89
C ILE A 45 22.21 -11.21 -14.98
N LEU A 46 22.10 -12.51 -14.71
CA LEU A 46 21.03 -13.04 -13.85
C LEU A 46 21.23 -12.62 -12.38
N ASP A 47 22.49 -12.53 -11.94
CA ASP A 47 22.84 -12.07 -10.59
C ASP A 47 22.54 -10.57 -10.41
N GLU A 48 22.82 -9.74 -11.42
CA GLU A 48 22.45 -8.32 -11.42
C GLU A 48 20.92 -8.13 -11.38
N MET A 49 20.17 -8.95 -12.13
CA MET A 49 18.71 -8.91 -12.11
C MET A 49 18.11 -9.27 -10.75
N ASN A 50 18.81 -10.06 -9.93
CA ASN A 50 18.29 -10.51 -8.63
C ASN A 50 18.02 -9.34 -7.68
N TYR A 51 18.81 -8.26 -7.74
CA TYR A 51 18.55 -7.04 -6.95
C TYR A 51 17.25 -6.32 -7.36
N SER A 52 16.86 -6.42 -8.63
CA SER A 52 15.68 -5.72 -9.16
C SER A 52 14.36 -6.47 -8.93
N ILE A 53 14.42 -7.79 -8.66
CA ILE A 53 13.22 -8.63 -8.52
C ILE A 53 12.32 -8.19 -7.36
N GLY A 54 12.92 -7.67 -6.28
CA GLY A 54 12.20 -7.16 -5.12
C GLY A 54 11.37 -5.92 -5.47
N ILE A 55 11.95 -4.98 -6.22
CA ILE A 55 11.27 -3.75 -6.66
C ILE A 55 10.10 -4.11 -7.58
N VAL A 56 10.35 -4.97 -8.57
CA VAL A 56 9.31 -5.44 -9.50
C VAL A 56 8.17 -6.11 -8.73
N THR A 57 8.50 -6.97 -7.75
CA THR A 57 7.50 -7.63 -6.91
C THR A 57 6.70 -6.63 -6.09
N SER A 58 7.33 -5.63 -5.48
CA SER A 58 6.64 -4.57 -4.74
C SER A 58 5.68 -3.77 -5.63
N VAL A 59 6.10 -3.40 -6.85
CA VAL A 59 5.24 -2.70 -7.82
C VAL A 59 4.03 -3.58 -8.21
N VAL A 60 4.26 -4.85 -8.53
CA VAL A 60 3.19 -5.80 -8.86
C VAL A 60 2.22 -5.96 -7.69
N LEU A 61 2.71 -6.05 -6.46
CA LEU A 61 1.88 -6.09 -5.26
C LEU A 61 1.12 -4.78 -5.03
N GLY A 62 1.73 -3.63 -5.32
CA GLY A 62 1.06 -2.33 -5.28
C GLY A 62 -0.12 -2.25 -6.25
N MET A 63 0.05 -2.73 -7.49
CA MET A 63 -1.02 -2.74 -8.50
C MET A 63 -2.12 -3.77 -8.20
N SER A 64 -1.75 -4.95 -7.69
CA SER A 64 -2.65 -6.11 -7.63
C SER A 64 -3.09 -6.51 -6.21
N GLY A 65 -2.53 -5.90 -5.16
CA GLY A 65 -2.76 -6.29 -3.77
C GLY A 65 -4.23 -6.21 -3.36
N ASN A 66 -4.95 -5.19 -3.83
CA ASN A 66 -6.40 -5.05 -3.59
C ASN A 66 -7.22 -6.15 -4.26
N TYR A 67 -6.87 -6.52 -5.50
CA TYR A 67 -7.53 -7.61 -6.23
C TYR A 67 -7.36 -8.95 -5.50
N TYR A 68 -6.13 -9.28 -5.12
CA TYR A 68 -5.84 -10.54 -4.42
C TYR A 68 -6.49 -10.60 -3.04
N TYR A 69 -6.51 -9.48 -2.31
CA TYR A 69 -7.22 -9.38 -1.04
C TYR A 69 -8.71 -9.64 -1.20
N TYR A 70 -9.34 -8.98 -2.17
CA TYR A 70 -10.77 -9.15 -2.46
C TYR A 70 -11.10 -10.60 -2.80
N LYS A 71 -10.35 -11.20 -3.73
CA LYS A 71 -10.53 -12.60 -4.12
C LYS A 71 -10.39 -13.57 -2.94
N ASN A 72 -9.35 -13.39 -2.12
CA ASN A 72 -9.13 -14.21 -0.93
C ASN A 72 -10.23 -14.05 0.12
N ALA A 73 -10.78 -12.83 0.28
CA ALA A 73 -11.92 -12.60 1.17
C ALA A 73 -13.18 -13.32 0.66
N GLN A 74 -13.47 -13.23 -0.64
CA GLN A 74 -14.59 -13.95 -1.25
C GLN A 74 -14.45 -15.47 -1.11
N ASP A 75 -13.26 -16.01 -1.36
CA ASP A 75 -12.99 -17.45 -1.20
C ASP A 75 -13.24 -17.90 0.25
N LYS A 76 -12.82 -17.11 1.24
CA LYS A 76 -13.09 -17.38 2.66
C LYS A 76 -14.60 -17.38 2.96
N ILE A 77 -15.32 -16.37 2.49
CA ILE A 77 -16.78 -16.26 2.68
C ILE A 77 -17.49 -17.46 2.04
N LYS A 78 -17.12 -17.82 0.81
CA LYS A 78 -17.67 -18.98 0.11
C LYS A 78 -17.42 -20.28 0.87
N ASN A 79 -16.21 -20.47 1.39
CA ASN A 79 -15.85 -21.64 2.17
C ASN A 79 -16.67 -21.71 3.48
N VAL A 80 -16.81 -20.60 4.21
CA VAL A 80 -17.60 -20.56 5.45
C VAL A 80 -19.08 -20.85 5.18
N LYS A 81 -19.66 -20.25 4.13
CA LYS A 81 -21.04 -20.54 3.69
C LYS A 81 -21.26 -22.00 3.33
N THR A 82 -20.25 -22.64 2.74
CA THR A 82 -20.29 -24.07 2.37
C THR A 82 -20.15 -24.98 3.58
N LEU A 83 -19.34 -24.59 4.58
CA LEU A 83 -19.10 -25.38 5.80
C LEU A 83 -20.24 -25.29 6.82
N LEU A 84 -20.99 -24.18 6.83
CA LEU A 84 -22.09 -23.93 7.77
C LEU A 84 -23.40 -23.62 7.02
N PRO A 85 -23.91 -24.53 6.16
CA PRO A 85 -25.17 -24.31 5.48
C PRO A 85 -26.29 -24.23 6.53
N HIS A 86 -27.06 -23.15 6.52
CA HIS A 86 -28.19 -22.87 7.43
C HIS A 86 -27.86 -22.41 8.87
N ASN A 87 -26.63 -21.98 9.17
CA ASN A 87 -26.31 -21.34 10.45
C ASN A 87 -25.76 -19.90 10.24
N PRO A 88 -26.62 -18.90 9.97
CA PRO A 88 -26.18 -17.54 9.67
C PRO A 88 -25.38 -16.91 10.82
N THR A 89 -25.82 -17.09 12.07
CA THR A 89 -25.10 -16.59 13.26
C THR A 89 -23.73 -17.25 13.42
N GLY A 90 -23.62 -18.55 13.17
CA GLY A 90 -22.35 -19.26 13.18
C GLY A 90 -21.41 -18.86 12.03
N GLN A 91 -21.96 -18.51 10.86
CA GLN A 91 -21.18 -17.98 9.75
C GLN A 91 -20.58 -16.61 10.11
N GLU A 92 -21.39 -15.70 10.64
CA GLU A 92 -20.94 -14.36 11.06
C GLU A 92 -19.85 -14.44 12.13
N ASP A 93 -20.01 -15.28 13.14
CA ASP A 93 -19.01 -15.45 14.19
C ASP A 93 -17.68 -16.00 13.66
N VAL A 94 -17.72 -16.95 12.72
CA VAL A 94 -16.51 -17.49 12.09
C VAL A 94 -15.86 -16.45 11.19
N LEU A 95 -16.64 -15.70 10.40
CA LEU A 95 -16.13 -14.64 9.54
C LEU A 95 -15.51 -13.50 10.34
N ARG A 96 -16.13 -13.11 11.46
CA ARG A 96 -15.62 -12.08 12.36
C ARG A 96 -14.30 -12.49 13.01
N LYS A 97 -14.15 -13.76 13.41
CA LYS A 97 -12.89 -14.29 13.97
C LYS A 97 -11.80 -14.48 12.91
N GLN A 98 -12.16 -14.92 11.71
CA GLN A 98 -11.19 -15.16 10.63
C GLN A 98 -10.77 -13.87 9.90
N GLY A 99 -11.64 -12.86 9.91
CA GLY A 99 -11.40 -11.54 9.35
C GLY A 99 -10.33 -10.74 10.09
N GLY A 100 -10.28 -9.46 9.75
CA GLY A 100 -9.36 -8.50 10.35
C GLY A 100 -7.88 -8.74 10.04
N SER A 101 -7.05 -7.96 10.71
CA SER A 101 -5.61 -7.99 10.56
C SER A 101 -4.93 -8.78 11.67
N SER A 102 -3.72 -9.28 11.43
CA SER A 102 -2.98 -10.08 12.41
C SER A 102 -1.49 -9.77 12.42
N TRP A 103 -1.02 -9.23 13.55
CA TRP A 103 0.41 -9.12 13.85
C TRP A 103 1.09 -10.49 13.92
N GLY A 104 0.40 -11.52 14.42
CA GLY A 104 0.89 -12.91 14.37
C GLY A 104 1.20 -13.36 12.94
N GLY A 105 0.40 -12.95 11.96
CA GLY A 105 0.65 -13.22 10.56
C GLY A 105 1.93 -12.60 10.02
N VAL A 106 2.32 -11.42 10.51
CA VAL A 106 3.59 -10.77 10.15
C VAL A 106 4.76 -11.60 10.66
N PHE A 107 4.72 -12.06 11.91
CA PHE A 107 5.78 -12.90 12.48
C PHE A 107 5.91 -14.26 11.78
N ILE A 108 4.81 -14.85 11.33
CA ILE A 108 4.85 -16.06 10.50
C ILE A 108 5.62 -15.79 9.20
N VAL A 109 5.31 -14.67 8.53
CA VAL A 109 6.01 -14.29 7.29
C VAL A 109 7.49 -13.98 7.56
N LEU A 110 7.80 -13.31 8.66
CA LEU A 110 9.18 -13.08 9.08
C LEU A 110 9.94 -14.40 9.29
N GLY A 111 9.33 -15.38 9.96
CA GLY A 111 9.91 -16.70 10.13
C GLY A 111 10.18 -17.41 8.81
N LEU A 112 9.21 -17.39 7.87
CA LEU A 112 9.39 -17.93 6.53
C LEU A 112 10.52 -17.23 5.75
N PHE A 113 10.63 -15.91 5.90
CA PHE A 113 11.69 -15.13 5.27
C PHE A 113 13.07 -15.48 5.83
N VAL A 114 13.20 -15.65 7.16
CA VAL A 114 14.45 -16.11 7.80
C VAL A 114 14.85 -17.50 7.31
N VAL A 115 13.89 -18.42 7.15
CA VAL A 115 14.15 -19.76 6.59
C VAL A 115 14.66 -19.63 5.15
N TYR A 116 14.00 -18.81 4.32
CA TYR A 116 14.45 -18.53 2.96
C TYR A 116 15.88 -17.98 2.89
N LEU A 117 16.22 -17.00 3.75
CA LEU A 117 17.58 -16.46 3.83
C LEU A 117 18.60 -17.54 4.25
N SER A 118 18.22 -18.39 5.20
CA SER A 118 19.08 -19.47 5.68
C SER A 118 19.39 -20.48 4.57
N ILE A 119 18.39 -20.81 3.74
CA ILE A 119 18.58 -21.67 2.56
C ILE A 119 19.54 -21.01 1.58
N ASN A 120 19.35 -19.73 1.27
CA ASN A 120 20.23 -18.99 0.36
C ASN A 120 21.69 -18.96 0.84
N VAL A 121 21.93 -18.68 2.12
CA VAL A 121 23.27 -18.73 2.73
C VAL A 121 23.88 -20.14 2.63
N ALA A 122 23.10 -21.18 2.93
CA ALA A 122 23.56 -22.55 2.82
C ALA A 122 23.91 -22.95 1.38
N MET A 123 23.10 -22.53 0.40
CA MET A 123 23.38 -22.77 -1.03
C MET A 123 24.68 -22.10 -1.46
N ALA A 124 24.89 -20.84 -1.09
CA ALA A 124 26.12 -20.12 -1.41
C ALA A 124 27.37 -20.82 -0.82
N PHE A 125 27.29 -21.25 0.44
CA PHE A 125 28.37 -21.98 1.10
C PHE A 125 28.67 -23.33 0.44
N VAL A 126 27.63 -24.11 0.11
CA VAL A 126 27.79 -25.40 -0.58
C VAL A 126 28.43 -25.18 -1.95
N PHE A 127 27.95 -24.20 -2.73
CA PHE A 127 28.48 -23.93 -4.06
C PHE A 127 29.98 -23.55 -4.02
N ASP A 128 30.37 -22.65 -3.12
CA ASP A 128 31.77 -22.25 -2.94
C ASP A 128 32.67 -23.43 -2.51
N SER A 129 32.18 -24.28 -1.60
CA SER A 129 32.91 -25.48 -1.19
C SER A 129 33.12 -26.49 -2.34
N THR A 130 32.14 -26.65 -3.23
CA THR A 130 32.27 -27.50 -4.42
C THR A 130 33.18 -26.89 -5.48
N ALA A 131 33.20 -25.56 -5.60
CA ALA A 131 34.12 -24.85 -6.49
C ALA A 131 35.57 -25.02 -6.01
N GLN A 132 35.84 -24.94 -4.70
CA GLN A 132 37.19 -25.19 -4.17
C GLN A 132 37.63 -26.66 -4.28
N ASP A 133 36.73 -27.64 -4.05
CA ASP A 133 37.10 -29.07 -4.11
C ASP A 133 37.39 -29.54 -5.55
N SER A 134 36.75 -28.94 -6.56
CA SER A 134 37.06 -29.19 -7.97
C SER A 134 38.42 -28.60 -8.39
N ILE A 135 38.79 -27.41 -7.89
CA ILE A 135 40.12 -26.80 -8.12
C ILE A 135 41.24 -27.60 -7.41
N SER A 136 40.97 -28.19 -6.24
CA SER A 136 41.95 -29.01 -5.51
C SER A 136 42.25 -30.36 -6.16
N LYS A 137 41.30 -30.95 -6.90
CA LYS A 137 41.48 -32.27 -7.56
C LYS A 137 42.23 -32.22 -8.88
N ASP A 138 42.30 -31.06 -9.54
CA ASP A 138 43.02 -30.87 -10.81
C ASP A 138 44.49 -30.46 -10.64
N LYS A 139 44.98 -30.36 -9.40
CA LYS A 139 46.40 -30.09 -9.13
C LYS A 139 47.19 -31.41 -9.15
N PRO A 140 48.06 -31.67 -10.15
CA PRO A 140 48.84 -32.90 -10.18
C PRO A 140 49.86 -32.92 -9.03
N GLU A 141 49.89 -34.05 -8.32
CA GLU A 141 50.91 -34.39 -7.33
C GLU A 141 52.30 -34.49 -8.00
N ALA A 142 53.15 -33.52 -7.66
CA ALA A 142 54.62 -33.49 -7.69
C ALA A 142 55.39 -34.09 -8.89
N ALA A 143 56.14 -33.21 -9.58
CA ALA A 143 57.48 -33.54 -10.05
C ALA A 143 58.49 -32.53 -9.48
N VAL A 144 59.39 -33.06 -8.65
CA VAL A 144 60.56 -32.43 -8.06
C VAL A 144 61.60 -32.15 -9.16
N ALA A 145 62.12 -30.92 -9.28
CA ALA A 145 63.50 -30.64 -9.69
C ALA A 145 63.89 -29.17 -9.47
N THR A 146 64.78 -28.98 -8.50
CA THR A 146 65.82 -27.95 -8.34
C THR A 146 66.28 -27.17 -9.59
N ASN A 147 66.48 -25.85 -9.48
CA ASN A 147 67.82 -25.25 -9.43
C ASN A 147 67.82 -23.71 -9.24
N ASN A 148 68.93 -23.28 -8.67
CA ASN A 148 69.31 -22.01 -8.05
C ASN A 148 69.73 -20.90 -9.05
N THR A 149 69.75 -19.65 -8.55
CA THR A 149 70.65 -18.50 -8.90
C THR A 149 70.53 -17.92 -10.33
N ASP A 150 70.75 -16.63 -10.65
CA ASP A 150 71.43 -15.53 -9.96
C ASP A 150 71.00 -14.18 -10.60
N THR A 151 71.34 -13.12 -9.87
CA THR A 151 71.29 -11.66 -10.12
C THR A 151 71.46 -11.10 -11.54
N SER A 152 70.76 -10.00 -11.85
CA SER A 152 71.34 -8.65 -12.13
C SER A 152 70.20 -7.69 -12.55
N ASP A 153 69.93 -6.54 -11.92
CA ASP A 153 70.69 -5.31 -11.60
C ASP A 153 70.38 -4.17 -12.59
N LYS A 154 70.04 -2.99 -12.02
CA LYS A 154 69.90 -1.64 -12.63
C LYS A 154 68.64 -1.35 -13.48
N ASP A 155 68.02 -0.17 -13.45
CA ASP A 155 68.53 1.13 -13.01
C ASP A 155 67.40 2.08 -12.54
N ASN A 156 67.87 3.03 -11.77
CA ASN A 156 67.25 4.08 -10.98
C ASN A 156 66.79 5.26 -11.85
N THR A 157 65.68 5.96 -11.51
CA THR A 157 65.70 7.43 -11.41
C THR A 157 64.49 7.97 -10.64
N ASP A 158 64.78 8.53 -9.47
CA ASP A 158 64.01 9.52 -8.71
C ASP A 158 63.72 10.79 -9.53
N ASP A 159 62.57 11.43 -9.29
CA ASP A 159 62.53 12.85 -8.90
C ASP A 159 61.20 13.21 -8.18
N THR A 160 61.30 13.34 -6.85
CA THR A 160 60.92 14.49 -5.98
C THR A 160 60.02 15.61 -6.58
N THR A 161 59.10 16.32 -5.90
CA THR A 161 58.82 16.63 -4.47
C THR A 161 57.47 17.38 -4.35
N GLU A 162 56.89 17.40 -3.14
CA GLU A 162 56.07 18.47 -2.49
C GLU A 162 54.71 18.89 -3.11
N GLY A 163 53.62 19.16 -2.37
CA GLY A 163 53.31 19.28 -0.94
C GLY A 163 51.82 19.68 -0.85
N THR A 164 51.02 19.10 0.05
CA THR A 164 50.63 19.67 1.36
C THR A 164 49.20 20.23 1.36
N ASP A 165 48.35 19.51 2.11
CA ASP A 165 47.25 19.91 3.02
C ASP A 165 45.94 20.57 2.55
N THR A 166 44.86 19.98 3.11
CA THR A 166 43.60 20.61 3.62
C THR A 166 42.63 21.19 2.57
N GLU A 167 41.30 21.09 2.66
CA GLU A 167 40.35 20.69 3.69
C GLU A 167 38.98 20.50 3.02
N THR A 168 38.17 19.66 3.63
CA THR A 168 36.71 19.49 3.55
C THR A 168 35.89 20.66 2.97
N ASP A 169 34.98 20.34 2.03
CA ASP A 169 33.70 21.05 1.93
C ASP A 169 32.56 20.07 1.59
N ILE A 170 31.56 20.06 2.45
CA ILE A 170 30.33 19.26 2.40
C ILE A 170 29.28 20.20 1.85
N THR A 171 28.82 19.98 0.63
CA THR A 171 27.67 20.71 0.10
C THR A 171 26.38 20.10 0.63
N ASP A 172 25.77 20.86 1.54
CA ASP A 172 24.39 20.77 1.99
C ASP A 172 23.40 20.51 0.83
N THR A 173 22.52 19.53 1.02
CA THR A 173 21.32 19.36 0.21
C THR A 173 20.14 19.79 1.05
N ASP A 174 19.47 20.85 0.60
CA ASP A 174 18.30 21.48 1.18
C ASP A 174 17.28 20.48 1.76
N THR A 175 17.17 20.50 3.08
CA THR A 175 15.97 20.05 3.79
C THR A 175 15.08 21.27 3.97
N THR A 176 14.26 21.59 2.97
CA THR A 176 13.22 22.59 3.12
C THR A 176 12.11 22.01 3.99
N THR A 177 12.22 22.32 5.29
CA THR A 177 11.11 22.28 6.24
C THR A 177 10.13 23.36 5.80
N SER A 178 9.01 22.96 5.21
CA SER A 178 7.90 23.86 4.88
C SER A 178 7.12 24.20 6.13
N ASN A 179 6.83 25.49 6.27
CA ASN A 179 6.28 26.19 7.43
C ASN A 179 4.87 25.72 7.83
N SER A 180 4.63 25.66 9.14
CA SER A 180 3.38 25.26 9.81
C SER A 180 2.38 26.41 10.03
N ALA A 181 2.49 27.53 9.32
CA ALA A 181 1.64 28.71 9.53
C ALA A 181 0.53 28.86 8.47
N ASP A 182 0.76 28.34 7.26
CA ASP A 182 -0.22 28.42 6.17
C ASP A 182 -1.32 27.34 6.30
N ASP A 183 -0.96 26.13 6.76
CA ASP A 183 -1.91 25.03 7.02
C ASP A 183 -2.90 25.37 8.16
N GLU A 184 -2.43 26.00 9.23
CA GLU A 184 -3.29 26.36 10.37
C GLU A 184 -4.32 27.44 9.97
N THR A 185 -3.95 28.31 9.02
CA THR A 185 -4.82 29.37 8.50
C THR A 185 -5.83 28.82 7.48
N SER A 186 -5.44 27.89 6.60
CA SER A 186 -6.38 27.27 5.64
C SER A 186 -7.40 26.38 6.35
N LEU A 187 -6.94 25.55 7.31
CA LEU A 187 -7.82 24.69 8.09
C LEU A 187 -8.81 25.50 8.92
N ALA A 188 -8.38 26.59 9.55
CA ALA A 188 -9.28 27.50 10.25
C ALA A 188 -10.35 28.10 9.31
N THR A 189 -9.96 28.43 8.08
CA THR A 189 -10.88 28.95 7.06
C THR A 189 -11.90 27.90 6.62
N GLU A 190 -11.49 26.65 6.43
CA GLU A 190 -12.36 25.54 6.04
C GLU A 190 -13.33 25.14 7.16
N GLN A 191 -12.88 25.18 8.41
CA GLN A 191 -13.75 24.99 9.58
C GLN A 191 -14.77 26.13 9.69
N ASP A 192 -14.36 27.39 9.49
CA ASP A 192 -15.29 28.53 9.48
C ASP A 192 -16.33 28.41 8.35
N LEU A 193 -15.93 27.91 7.18
CA LEU A 193 -16.83 27.60 6.06
C LEU A 193 -17.86 26.53 6.46
N LEU A 194 -17.42 25.42 7.07
CA LEU A 194 -18.31 24.36 7.53
C LEU A 194 -19.29 24.86 8.60
N GLN A 195 -18.81 25.60 9.60
CA GLN A 195 -19.66 26.15 10.66
C GLN A 195 -20.71 27.14 10.12
N SER A 196 -20.31 27.97 9.16
CA SER A 196 -21.22 28.90 8.48
C SER A 196 -22.29 28.14 7.69
N TYR A 197 -21.88 27.11 6.95
CA TYR A 197 -22.78 26.24 6.20
C TYR A 197 -23.77 25.50 7.11
N MET A 198 -23.30 24.92 8.21
CA MET A 198 -24.15 24.24 9.20
C MET A 198 -25.20 25.18 9.77
N LYS A 199 -24.80 26.40 10.13
CA LYS A 199 -25.70 27.41 10.69
C LYS A 199 -26.76 27.86 9.68
N GLU A 200 -26.37 28.06 8.42
CA GLU A 200 -27.29 28.45 7.35
C GLU A 200 -28.33 27.36 7.06
N ASN A 201 -27.90 26.10 7.07
CA ASN A 201 -28.73 24.95 6.73
C ASN A 201 -29.41 24.29 7.95
N GLY A 202 -29.23 24.84 9.15
CA GLY A 202 -29.84 24.32 10.39
C GLY A 202 -29.32 22.93 10.80
N LEU A 203 -28.10 22.57 10.39
CA LEU A 203 -27.48 21.28 10.68
C LEU A 203 -26.83 21.29 12.06
N THR A 204 -26.95 20.16 12.76
CA THR A 204 -26.44 20.02 14.14
C THR A 204 -25.41 18.91 14.30
N VAL A 205 -25.17 18.12 13.25
CA VAL A 205 -24.30 16.94 13.27
C VAL A 205 -23.36 17.00 12.07
N GLN A 206 -22.10 16.64 12.30
CA GLN A 206 -21.08 16.50 11.26
C GLN A 206 -20.90 15.03 10.88
N ALA A 207 -20.37 14.79 9.69
CA ALA A 207 -20.15 13.44 9.17
C ALA A 207 -19.28 12.56 10.10
N ILE A 208 -18.30 13.17 10.79
CA ILE A 208 -17.42 12.50 11.75
C ILE A 208 -18.19 11.93 12.95
N ASP A 209 -19.20 12.64 13.44
CA ASP A 209 -20.03 12.18 14.56
C ASP A 209 -21.09 11.19 14.06
N PHE A 210 -21.62 11.45 12.86
CA PHE A 210 -22.66 10.63 12.24
C PHE A 210 -22.19 9.19 11.94
N GLN A 211 -20.94 9.02 11.49
CA GLN A 211 -20.44 7.70 11.06
C GLN A 211 -20.37 6.65 12.19
N TYR A 212 -20.30 7.07 13.46
CA TYR A 212 -20.20 6.13 14.58
C TYR A 212 -21.57 5.68 15.12
N ASP A 213 -22.67 6.24 14.62
CA ASP A 213 -24.03 5.99 15.13
C ASP A 213 -25.11 6.00 14.03
N MET A 214 -24.75 5.60 12.81
CA MET A 214 -25.62 5.67 11.62
C MET A 214 -27.00 5.02 11.81
N ALA A 215 -27.05 3.83 12.45
CA ALA A 215 -28.28 3.06 12.61
C ALA A 215 -29.36 3.80 13.43
N ASN A 216 -28.95 4.70 14.32
CA ASN A 216 -29.85 5.49 15.15
C ASN A 216 -30.14 6.89 14.55
N GLN A 217 -29.47 7.25 13.46
CA GLN A 217 -29.52 8.57 12.83
C GLN A 217 -30.06 8.51 11.39
N LEU A 218 -30.77 7.45 11.02
CA LEU A 218 -31.37 7.30 9.70
C LEU A 218 -32.34 8.45 9.40
N ASN A 219 -32.32 8.92 8.16
CA ASN A 219 -33.07 10.09 7.67
C ASN A 219 -32.69 11.43 8.32
N GLN A 220 -31.69 11.47 9.21
CA GLN A 220 -31.14 12.71 9.73
C GLN A 220 -30.03 13.24 8.82
N GLU A 221 -30.03 14.55 8.62
CA GLU A 221 -29.02 15.24 7.82
C GLU A 221 -27.75 15.53 8.63
N PHE A 222 -26.60 15.42 7.98
CA PHE A 222 -25.30 15.77 8.52
C PHE A 222 -24.51 16.64 7.53
N ALA A 223 -23.63 17.47 8.06
CA ALA A 223 -22.73 18.30 7.27
C ALA A 223 -21.39 17.61 7.01
N ILE A 224 -20.82 17.84 5.83
CA ILE A 224 -19.48 17.38 5.46
C ILE A 224 -18.77 18.47 4.66
N ILE A 225 -17.49 18.71 4.95
CA ILE A 225 -16.59 19.51 4.10
C ILE A 225 -15.39 18.65 3.72
N GLY A 226 -14.96 18.72 2.46
CA GLY A 226 -13.81 17.96 2.02
C GLY A 226 -13.49 18.11 0.54
N ASN A 227 -12.36 17.54 0.15
CA ASN A 227 -11.98 17.41 -1.26
C ASN A 227 -12.84 16.34 -1.92
N ALA A 228 -13.60 16.75 -2.93
CA ALA A 228 -14.56 15.92 -3.64
C ALA A 228 -14.06 15.51 -5.03
N SER A 229 -14.19 14.23 -5.36
CA SER A 229 -13.86 13.68 -6.68
C SER A 229 -14.86 12.62 -7.13
N LEU A 230 -15.02 12.44 -8.45
CA LEU A 230 -15.93 11.42 -8.98
C LEU A 230 -15.48 10.01 -8.60
N SER A 231 -16.45 9.16 -8.31
CA SER A 231 -16.24 7.74 -8.05
C SER A 231 -17.21 6.87 -8.86
N ASP A 232 -16.83 5.62 -9.05
CA ASP A 232 -17.63 4.55 -9.65
C ASP A 232 -18.13 3.55 -8.57
N TYR A 233 -18.22 3.99 -7.31
CA TYR A 233 -18.48 3.09 -6.17
C TYR A 233 -19.97 3.05 -5.84
N TYR A 234 -20.65 1.98 -6.26
CA TYR A 234 -22.04 1.68 -5.93
C TYR A 234 -22.12 0.32 -5.23
N ASN A 235 -22.57 0.30 -3.98
CA ASN A 235 -22.63 -0.91 -3.15
C ASN A 235 -23.69 -0.75 -2.05
N TYR A 236 -24.04 -1.84 -1.34
CA TYR A 236 -24.89 -1.86 -0.13
C TYR A 236 -26.17 -0.99 -0.21
N GLY A 237 -27.26 -1.49 -0.79
CA GLY A 237 -28.48 -0.69 -0.98
C GLY A 237 -28.39 0.40 -2.07
N PHE A 238 -27.22 1.02 -2.28
CA PHE A 238 -27.01 2.10 -3.26
C PHE A 238 -26.73 1.61 -4.70
N SER A 239 -26.69 0.30 -4.94
CA SER A 239 -26.36 -0.28 -6.25
C SER A 239 -27.30 0.15 -7.38
N GLU A 240 -28.59 0.34 -7.08
CA GLU A 240 -29.59 0.72 -8.09
C GLU A 240 -29.59 2.22 -8.41
N LEU A 241 -28.89 3.04 -7.62
CA LEU A 241 -28.88 4.50 -7.81
C LEU A 241 -28.07 4.95 -9.02
N GLU A 242 -27.17 4.13 -9.58
CA GLU A 242 -26.26 4.52 -10.67
C GLU A 242 -26.94 5.17 -11.88
N LYS A 243 -28.19 4.76 -12.15
CA LYS A 243 -29.01 5.28 -13.26
C LYS A 243 -29.37 6.76 -13.08
N GLU A 244 -29.68 7.16 -11.85
CA GLU A 244 -30.24 8.47 -11.52
C GLU A 244 -29.27 9.36 -10.74
N PHE A 245 -28.27 8.75 -10.11
CA PHE A 245 -27.28 9.41 -9.26
C PHE A 245 -25.87 9.17 -9.78
N PHE A 246 -24.94 10.05 -9.40
CA PHE A 246 -23.50 9.85 -9.55
C PHE A 246 -22.82 9.81 -8.18
N ALA A 247 -21.82 8.95 -8.02
CA ALA A 247 -21.07 8.81 -6.78
C ALA A 247 -19.91 9.81 -6.72
N VAL A 248 -19.75 10.46 -5.57
CA VAL A 248 -18.67 11.39 -5.27
C VAL A 248 -17.98 10.93 -3.99
N LYS A 249 -16.67 10.73 -4.05
CA LYS A 249 -15.84 10.51 -2.86
C LYS A 249 -15.45 11.85 -2.28
N ILE A 250 -15.65 12.01 -0.98
CA ILE A 250 -15.30 13.21 -0.23
C ILE A 250 -14.29 12.81 0.84
N TYR A 251 -13.11 13.45 0.79
CA TYR A 251 -12.05 13.33 1.80
C TYR A 251 -12.23 14.48 2.79
N PRO A 252 -12.72 14.23 4.01
CA PRO A 252 -12.93 15.30 4.98
C PRO A 252 -11.64 16.03 5.31
N ILE A 253 -11.74 17.34 5.53
CA ILE A 253 -10.59 18.22 5.81
C ILE A 253 -10.16 18.19 7.29
N GLU A 254 -10.98 17.64 8.18
CA GLU A 254 -10.66 17.53 9.61
C GLU A 254 -9.35 16.75 9.86
N ASP A 255 -8.80 16.94 11.07
CA ASP A 255 -7.56 16.41 11.68
C ASP A 255 -7.39 14.87 11.67
N SER A 256 -8.12 14.15 10.83
CA SER A 256 -8.05 12.71 10.68
C SER A 256 -7.00 12.31 9.64
N THR A 257 -5.86 11.87 10.16
CA THR A 257 -4.83 11.10 9.43
C THR A 257 -5.31 9.72 8.91
N SER A 258 -6.62 9.43 8.96
CA SER A 258 -7.21 8.12 8.73
C SER A 258 -8.03 8.08 7.44
N ILE A 259 -7.59 7.26 6.48
CA ILE A 259 -8.34 6.90 5.25
C ILE A 259 -9.72 6.24 5.52
N LYS A 260 -10.08 6.01 6.80
CA LYS A 260 -11.35 5.39 7.20
C LYS A 260 -12.53 6.35 7.16
N ASP A 261 -12.28 7.65 7.03
CA ASP A 261 -13.33 8.67 7.14
C ASP A 261 -13.79 9.19 5.77
N VAL A 262 -13.35 8.54 4.68
CA VAL A 262 -13.78 8.90 3.32
C VAL A 262 -15.25 8.53 3.13
N TRP A 263 -16.07 9.54 2.82
CA TRP A 263 -17.48 9.35 2.51
C TRP A 263 -17.68 9.18 1.01
N THR A 264 -18.63 8.34 0.62
CA THR A 264 -19.19 8.36 -0.73
C THR A 264 -20.61 8.87 -0.67
N LEU A 265 -20.83 10.06 -1.23
CA LEU A 265 -22.15 10.67 -1.35
C LEU A 265 -22.69 10.46 -2.78
N TYR A 266 -23.95 10.07 -2.87
CA TYR A 266 -24.67 9.89 -4.13
C TYR A 266 -25.48 11.14 -4.43
N PHE A 267 -25.13 11.81 -5.53
CA PHE A 267 -25.75 13.06 -5.97
C PHE A 267 -26.69 12.82 -7.15
N SER A 268 -27.88 13.42 -7.09
CA SER A 268 -28.85 13.38 -8.20
C SER A 268 -28.21 13.95 -9.47
N ARG A 269 -28.27 13.21 -10.58
CA ARG A 269 -27.73 13.66 -11.88
C ARG A 269 -28.48 14.87 -12.42
N THR A 270 -29.76 15.01 -12.10
CA THR A 270 -30.57 16.15 -12.56
C THR A 270 -30.25 17.40 -11.76
N ASP A 271 -30.15 17.26 -10.44
CA ASP A 271 -30.09 18.41 -9.54
C ASP A 271 -28.65 18.93 -9.37
N PHE A 272 -27.66 18.05 -9.56
CA PHE A 272 -26.23 18.36 -9.42
C PHE A 272 -25.46 18.18 -10.74
N ALA A 273 -26.11 18.45 -11.88
CA ALA A 273 -25.50 18.36 -13.19
C ALA A 273 -24.26 19.26 -13.34
N GLU A 274 -24.28 20.46 -12.72
CA GLU A 274 -23.17 21.40 -12.75
C GLU A 274 -21.97 20.87 -11.97
N LEU A 275 -22.17 20.41 -10.72
CA LEU A 275 -21.13 19.75 -9.93
C LEU A 275 -20.51 18.57 -10.68
N PHE A 276 -21.32 17.72 -11.33
CA PHE A 276 -20.82 16.61 -12.13
C PHE A 276 -19.88 17.07 -13.25
N ASN A 277 -20.21 18.16 -13.94
CA ASN A 277 -19.36 18.73 -14.97
C ASN A 277 -18.09 19.38 -14.40
N THR A 278 -18.20 20.11 -13.29
CA THR A 278 -17.05 20.68 -12.57
C THR A 278 -16.04 19.59 -12.21
N LEU A 279 -16.50 18.50 -11.58
CA LEU A 279 -15.64 17.39 -11.20
C LEU A 279 -15.06 16.63 -12.42
N LYS A 280 -15.77 16.57 -13.54
CA LYS A 280 -15.21 16.01 -14.79
C LYS A 280 -14.07 16.83 -15.37
N VAL A 281 -14.13 18.15 -15.24
CA VAL A 281 -13.14 19.08 -15.82
C VAL A 281 -11.96 19.28 -14.89
N LYS A 282 -12.22 19.56 -13.60
CA LYS A 282 -11.19 19.83 -12.59
C LYS A 282 -10.58 18.56 -11.99
N GLY A 283 -11.31 17.46 -11.99
CA GLY A 283 -10.93 16.21 -11.32
C GLY A 283 -11.27 16.21 -9.82
N GLU A 284 -10.94 17.29 -9.12
CA GLU A 284 -11.20 17.49 -7.70
C GLU A 284 -11.62 18.94 -7.42
N THR A 285 -12.46 19.14 -6.40
CA THR A 285 -12.80 20.48 -5.88
C THR A 285 -13.10 20.43 -4.38
N LEU A 286 -12.91 21.54 -3.68
CA LEU A 286 -13.39 21.71 -2.32
C LEU A 286 -14.92 21.77 -2.34
N LEU A 287 -15.56 20.93 -1.55
CA LEU A 287 -17.01 20.84 -1.44
C LEU A 287 -17.44 20.84 0.02
N VAL A 288 -18.47 21.62 0.33
CA VAL A 288 -19.26 21.53 1.55
C VAL A 288 -20.67 21.08 1.19
N GLY A 289 -21.22 20.10 1.91
CA GLY A 289 -22.53 19.55 1.56
C GLY A 289 -23.26 18.90 2.71
N THR A 290 -24.51 18.55 2.41
CA THR A 290 -25.43 17.86 3.31
C THR A 290 -25.65 16.44 2.81
N GLY A 291 -25.36 15.47 3.67
CA GLY A 291 -25.64 14.06 3.44
C GLY A 291 -26.72 13.54 4.39
N PHE A 292 -27.41 12.48 3.99
CA PHE A 292 -28.28 11.70 4.86
C PHE A 292 -28.37 10.24 4.37
N ILE A 293 -28.78 9.34 5.26
CA ILE A 293 -28.97 7.93 4.93
C ILE A 293 -30.46 7.59 4.96
N PRO A 294 -31.10 7.39 3.79
CA PRO A 294 -32.49 6.95 3.76
C PRO A 294 -32.64 5.59 4.44
N SER A 295 -33.63 5.44 5.32
CA SER A 295 -33.84 4.20 6.07
C SER A 295 -34.06 2.97 5.17
N GLU A 296 -34.62 3.18 3.99
CA GLU A 296 -34.87 2.17 2.97
C GLU A 296 -33.62 1.70 2.22
N LEU A 297 -32.53 2.48 2.26
CA LEU A 297 -31.25 2.14 1.63
C LEU A 297 -30.23 1.63 2.65
N TYR A 298 -30.50 1.75 3.95
CA TYR A 298 -29.56 1.37 4.98
C TYR A 298 -29.34 -0.15 5.04
N GLU A 299 -28.08 -0.56 4.95
CA GLU A 299 -27.64 -1.91 5.27
C GLU A 299 -26.63 -1.91 6.43
N ASP A 300 -26.74 -2.92 7.31
CA ASP A 300 -25.80 -3.12 8.39
C ASP A 300 -24.37 -3.21 7.84
N SER A 301 -23.47 -2.40 8.39
CA SER A 301 -22.06 -2.32 7.98
C SER A 301 -21.80 -1.77 6.56
N GLN A 302 -22.73 -1.00 5.98
CA GLN A 302 -22.55 -0.39 4.64
C GLN A 302 -21.33 0.56 4.53
N GLY A 303 -20.83 1.07 5.66
CA GLY A 303 -19.77 2.07 5.71
C GLY A 303 -20.30 3.49 5.47
N ASN A 304 -19.41 4.42 5.12
CA ASN A 304 -19.70 5.84 5.00
C ASN A 304 -20.37 6.17 3.65
N LEU A 305 -21.59 5.66 3.46
CA LEU A 305 -22.40 5.84 2.25
C LEU A 305 -23.67 6.63 2.58
N ALA A 306 -23.95 7.67 1.80
CA ALA A 306 -25.11 8.54 1.99
C ALA A 306 -25.62 9.13 0.67
N VAL A 307 -26.86 9.61 0.67
CA VAL A 307 -27.39 10.45 -0.41
C VAL A 307 -27.09 11.90 -0.07
N ALA A 308 -26.72 12.70 -1.08
CA ALA A 308 -26.58 14.15 -0.92
C ALA A 308 -27.92 14.86 -1.12
N SER A 309 -28.29 15.75 -0.21
CA SER A 309 -29.46 16.64 -0.37
C SER A 309 -29.06 18.04 -0.84
N GLN A 310 -27.88 18.52 -0.46
CA GLN A 310 -27.38 19.86 -0.79
C GLN A 310 -25.85 19.87 -0.92
N ALA A 311 -25.31 20.80 -1.70
CA ALA A 311 -23.87 21.07 -1.77
C ALA A 311 -23.55 22.46 -2.30
N SER A 312 -22.40 22.97 -1.90
CA SER A 312 -21.71 24.15 -2.42
C SER A 312 -20.24 23.80 -2.64
N TRP A 313 -19.62 24.33 -3.69
CA TRP A 313 -18.27 23.96 -4.10
C TRP A 313 -17.54 25.14 -4.74
N GLU A 314 -16.22 25.04 -4.84
CA GLU A 314 -15.42 26.02 -5.57
C GLU A 314 -15.54 25.81 -7.09
N GLU A 315 -16.13 26.78 -7.78
CA GLU A 315 -16.33 26.81 -9.24
C GLU A 315 -15.03 26.87 -10.05
#